data_AF-B7BDE8-F1
#
_entry.id   AF-B7BDE8-F1
#
_cell.length_a   1.000
_cell.length_b   1.000
_cell.length_c   1.000
_cell.angle_alpha   90.00
_cell.angle_beta   90.00
_cell.angle_gamma   90.00
#
_symmetry.space_group_name_H-M   'P 1'
#
loop_
_entity.id
_entity.type
_entity.pdbx_description
1 polymer ?
#
loop_
_entity_poly.entity_id
_entity_poly.type
_entity_poly.pdbx_seq_one_letter_code
_entity_poly.pdbx_strand_id
1 'polypeptide(L)'
;MELINGNSEPVKEFFQSLECLLDGINRLVKENKPSFGDDSFLNNREVSKLLKVSIRTLQEWRDTGIIPYIQIRGKVIYRQSDIDRLLQSCYNEERQE
;
A
#
# COMPACT_ATOMS: atom_id res chain seq x y z
N MET A 1 -45.64 -5.47 23.03
CA MET A 1 -44.44 -4.94 22.35
C MET A 1 -43.47 -6.08 22.25
N GLU A 2 -43.29 -6.64 21.05
CA GLU A 2 -42.28 -7.68 20.85
C GLU A 2 -40.90 -7.02 20.95
N LEU A 3 -40.11 -7.44 21.93
CA LEU A 3 -38.73 -7.00 22.06
C LEU A 3 -37.97 -7.53 20.85
N ILE A 4 -37.39 -6.63 20.07
CA ILE A 4 -36.38 -6.96 19.07
C ILE A 4 -35.15 -7.46 19.83
N ASN A 5 -35.13 -8.75 20.14
CA ASN A 5 -33.97 -9.41 20.72
C ASN A 5 -32.97 -9.70 19.59
N GLY A 6 -31.66 -9.63 19.87
CA GLY A 6 -30.58 -9.83 18.90
C GLY A 6 -30.54 -11.22 18.24
N ASN A 7 -31.46 -12.12 18.62
CA ASN A 7 -31.67 -13.44 18.03
C ASN A 7 -32.95 -13.56 17.20
N SER A 8 -33.71 -12.48 17.02
CA SER A 8 -34.88 -12.47 16.16
C SER A 8 -34.46 -12.63 14.70
N GLU A 9 -35.18 -13.49 13.96
CA GLU A 9 -34.89 -13.80 12.56
C GLU A 9 -34.69 -12.54 11.68
N PRO A 10 -35.53 -11.48 11.82
CA PRO A 10 -35.36 -10.26 11.03
C PRO A 10 -34.03 -9.52 11.32
N VAL A 11 -33.53 -9.61 12.56
CA VAL A 11 -32.26 -8.98 12.94
C VAL A 11 -31.09 -9.77 12.38
N LYS A 12 -31.17 -11.11 12.37
CA LYS A 12 -30.14 -11.96 11.76
C LYS A 12 -30.05 -11.77 10.25
N GLU A 13 -31.20 -11.75 9.57
CA GLU A 13 -31.26 -11.48 8.13
C GLU A 13 -30.70 -10.10 7.80
N PHE A 14 -31.00 -9.10 8.65
CA PHE A 14 -30.43 -7.77 8.49
C PHE A 14 -28.90 -7.75 8.63
N PHE A 15 -28.33 -8.39 9.65
CA PHE A 15 -26.87 -8.48 9.80
C PHE A 15 -26.20 -9.27 8.67
N GLN A 16 -26.81 -10.37 8.22
CA GLN A 16 -26.31 -11.11 7.05
C GLN A 16 -26.34 -10.25 5.78
N SER A 17 -27.38 -9.43 5.60
CA SER A 17 -27.44 -8.50 4.47
C SER A 17 -26.32 -7.45 4.54
N LEU A 18 -25.96 -6.97 5.74
CA LEU A 18 -24.85 -6.05 5.95
C LEU A 18 -23.50 -6.70 5.67
N GLU A 19 -23.29 -7.94 6.11
CA GLU A 19 -22.06 -8.71 5.82
C GLU A 19 -21.88 -8.93 4.32
N CYS A 20 -22.94 -9.34 3.61
CA CYS A 20 -22.92 -9.48 2.15
C CYS A 20 -22.63 -8.16 1.42
N LEU A 21 -23.19 -7.04 1.92
CA LEU A 21 -22.96 -5.72 1.35
C LEU A 21 -21.50 -5.29 1.58
N LEU A 22 -20.94 -5.54 2.76
CA LEU A 22 -19.54 -5.28 3.07
C LEU A 22 -18.60 -6.12 2.21
N ASP A 23 -18.91 -7.40 2.00
CA ASP A 23 -18.13 -8.27 1.10
C ASP A 23 -18.20 -7.76 -0.35
N GLY A 24 -19.39 -7.35 -0.80
CA GLY A 24 -19.58 -6.71 -2.10
C GLY A 24 -18.77 -5.43 -2.27
N ILE A 25 -18.75 -4.54 -1.26
CA ILE A 25 -17.93 -3.33 -1.26
C ILE A 25 -16.44 -3.69 -1.29
N ASN A 26 -15.99 -4.63 -0.46
CA ASN A 26 -14.59 -5.05 -0.44
C ASN A 26 -14.15 -5.64 -1.78
N ARG A 27 -15.02 -6.42 -2.41
CA ARG A 27 -14.79 -6.99 -3.74
C ARG A 27 -14.74 -5.91 -4.81
N LEU A 28 -15.67 -4.95 -4.79
CA LEU A 28 -15.65 -3.80 -5.69
C LEU A 28 -14.41 -2.93 -5.47
N VAL A 29 -13.98 -2.70 -4.23
CA VAL A 29 -12.74 -1.96 -3.91
C VAL A 29 -11.52 -2.73 -4.39
N LYS A 30 -11.52 -4.06 -4.35
CA LYS A 30 -10.41 -4.90 -4.82
C LYS A 30 -10.38 -5.00 -6.35
N GLU A 31 -11.53 -5.08 -7.00
CA GLU A 31 -11.68 -5.19 -8.46
C GLU A 31 -11.61 -3.83 -9.17
N ASN A 32 -12.10 -2.76 -8.54
CA ASN A 32 -11.99 -1.36 -9.00
C ASN A 32 -10.81 -0.64 -8.35
N LYS A 33 -9.92 -1.34 -7.64
CA LYS A 33 -8.57 -0.82 -7.49
C LYS A 33 -7.98 -0.95 -8.89
N PRO A 34 -7.81 0.13 -9.66
CA PRO A 34 -6.96 0.00 -10.81
C PRO A 34 -5.65 -0.56 -10.27
N SER A 35 -5.08 -1.56 -10.94
CA SER A 35 -3.73 -2.08 -10.67
C SER A 35 -2.63 -0.98 -10.73
N PHE A 36 -3.03 0.27 -10.91
CA PHE A 36 -2.29 1.50 -11.09
C PHE A 36 -3.16 2.65 -10.54
N GLY A 37 -2.92 3.18 -9.34
CA GLY A 37 -3.73 4.33 -8.94
C GLY A 37 -3.61 4.89 -7.53
N ASP A 38 -2.77 4.33 -6.67
CA ASP A 38 -2.30 5.05 -5.49
C ASP A 38 -0.80 4.80 -5.36
N ASP A 39 -0.04 5.26 -6.36
CA ASP A 39 1.40 5.37 -6.23
C ASP A 39 1.65 6.43 -5.15
N SER A 40 1.69 5.96 -3.90
CA SER A 40 2.03 6.79 -2.76
C SER A 40 3.42 7.36 -2.99
N PHE A 41 3.50 8.69 -2.92
CA PHE A 41 4.77 9.38 -3.03
C PHE A 41 5.38 9.50 -1.63
N LEU A 42 6.51 8.83 -1.46
CA LEU A 42 7.24 8.81 -0.20
C LEU A 42 8.27 9.93 -0.19
N ASN A 43 8.47 10.55 0.97
CA ASN A 43 9.57 11.47 1.22
C ASN A 43 10.80 10.74 1.76
N ASN A 44 11.94 11.44 1.86
CA ASN A 44 13.19 10.88 2.38
C ASN A 44 13.06 10.17 3.74
N ARG A 45 12.23 10.69 4.66
CA ARG A 45 12.06 10.12 5.99
C ARG A 45 11.27 8.82 5.94
N GLU A 46 10.27 8.75 5.07
CA GLU A 46 9.45 7.55 4.86
C GLU A 46 10.28 6.45 4.22
N VAL A 47 11.02 6.75 3.16
CA VAL A 47 11.90 5.78 2.50
C VAL A 47 13.03 5.32 3.41
N SER A 48 13.62 6.23 4.20
CA SER A 48 14.67 5.89 5.17
C SER A 48 14.16 4.90 6.22
N LYS A 49 12.92 5.08 6.70
CA LYS A 49 12.29 4.13 7.63
C LYS A 49 11.95 2.81 6.97
N LEU A 50 11.43 2.84 5.75
CA LEU A 50 11.03 1.66 4.99
C LEU A 50 12.23 0.75 4.70
N LEU A 51 13.31 1.32 4.18
CA LEU A 51 14.53 0.62 3.80
C LEU A 51 15.51 0.42 4.96
N LYS A 52 15.19 0.98 6.14
CA LYS A 52 16.04 0.96 7.35
C LYS A 52 17.46 1.49 7.11
N VAL A 53 17.58 2.49 6.26
CA VAL A 53 18.86 3.13 5.93
C VAL A 53 18.89 4.58 6.40
N SER A 54 20.08 5.14 6.57
CA SER A 54 20.24 6.56 6.88
C SER A 54 19.85 7.45 5.69
N ILE A 55 19.48 8.70 5.95
CA ILE A 55 19.23 9.70 4.89
C ILE A 55 20.50 9.93 4.05
N ARG A 56 21.70 9.84 4.67
CA ARG A 56 22.97 9.95 3.96
C ARG A 56 23.15 8.82 2.94
N THR A 57 22.79 7.61 3.32
CA THR A 57 22.79 6.45 2.40
C THR A 57 21.82 6.67 1.23
N LEU A 58 20.64 7.26 1.47
CA LEU A 58 19.71 7.63 0.39
C LEU A 58 20.24 8.75 -0.52
N GLN A 59 21.16 9.60 -0.05
CA GLN A 59 21.85 10.56 -0.90
C GLN A 59 22.82 9.82 -1.82
N GLU A 60 23.68 8.98 -1.25
CA GLU A 60 24.65 8.18 -2.00
C GLU A 60 23.96 7.29 -3.05
N TRP A 61 22.83 6.66 -2.70
CA TRP A 61 22.06 5.83 -3.65
C TRP A 61 21.42 6.63 -4.79
N ARG A 62 21.11 7.91 -4.57
CA ARG A 62 20.63 8.79 -5.65
C ARG A 62 21.78 9.24 -6.54
N ASP A 63 22.92 9.56 -5.94
CA ASP A 63 24.12 10.01 -6.66
C ASP A 63 24.70 8.89 -7.53
N THR A 64 24.61 7.65 -7.05
CA THR A 64 25.02 6.43 -7.77
C THR A 64 23.96 5.88 -8.72
N GLY A 65 22.73 6.42 -8.68
CA GLY A 65 21.63 5.99 -9.55
C GLY A 65 20.98 4.66 -9.18
N ILE A 66 21.24 4.14 -7.97
CA ILE A 66 20.66 2.87 -7.47
C ILE A 66 19.17 3.01 -7.19
N ILE A 67 18.76 4.14 -6.59
CA ILE A 67 17.36 4.36 -6.20
C ILE A 67 16.67 5.39 -7.12
N PRO A 68 15.54 5.04 -7.76
CA PRO A 68 14.77 5.98 -8.57
C PRO A 68 14.19 7.11 -7.72
N TYR A 69 14.30 8.36 -8.18
CA TYR A 69 13.76 9.51 -7.47
C TYR A 69 13.19 10.56 -8.43
N ILE A 70 12.31 11.43 -7.91
CA ILE A 70 11.76 12.58 -8.61
C ILE A 70 12.04 13.83 -7.78
N GLN A 71 12.46 14.91 -8.45
CA GLN A 71 12.64 16.21 -7.81
C GLN A 71 11.55 17.18 -8.24
N ILE A 72 10.75 17.65 -7.27
CA ILE A 72 9.71 18.66 -7.49
C ILE A 72 10.05 19.89 -6.66
N ARG A 73 10.38 21.02 -7.31
CA ARG A 73 10.72 22.29 -6.65
C ARG A 73 11.80 22.15 -5.57
N GLY A 74 12.81 21.32 -5.82
CA GLY A 74 13.91 21.06 -4.87
C GLY A 74 13.58 20.04 -3.77
N LYS A 75 12.35 19.53 -3.69
CA LYS A 75 11.98 18.41 -2.81
C LYS A 75 12.14 17.09 -3.55
N VAL A 76 12.83 16.15 -2.92
CA VAL A 76 12.99 14.78 -3.42
C VAL A 76 11.83 13.93 -2.91
N ILE A 77 11.18 13.23 -3.83
CA ILE A 77 10.13 12.26 -3.57
C ILE A 77 10.41 10.97 -4.34
N TYR A 78 9.83 9.89 -3.85
CA TYR A 78 10.01 8.54 -4.36
C TYR A 78 8.64 7.96 -4.67
N ARG A 79 8.48 7.29 -5.80
CA ARG A 79 7.27 6.50 -6.06
C ARG A 79 7.39 5.18 -5.32
N GLN A 80 6.38 4.83 -4.54
CA GLN A 80 6.38 3.57 -3.81
C GLN A 80 6.53 2.37 -4.75
N SER A 81 5.89 2.39 -5.93
CA SER A 81 6.02 1.34 -6.94
C SER A 81 7.45 1.15 -7.45
N ASP A 82 8.21 2.23 -7.62
CA ASP A 82 9.62 2.17 -8.04
C ASP A 82 10.49 1.53 -6.93
N ILE A 83 10.21 1.86 -5.67
CA ILE A 83 10.90 1.24 -4.51
C ILE A 83 10.57 -0.24 -4.38
N ASP A 84 9.29 -0.61 -4.53
CA ASP A 84 8.86 -2.01 -4.45
C ASP A 84 9.49 -2.83 -5.56
N ARG A 85 9.58 -2.31 -6.79
CA ARG A 85 10.27 -2.97 -7.90
C ARG A 85 11.76 -3.16 -7.63
N LEU A 86 12.44 -2.14 -7.09
CA LEU A 86 13.85 -2.23 -6.71
C LEU A 86 14.09 -3.33 -5.66
N LEU A 87 13.22 -3.40 -4.64
CA LEU A 87 13.30 -4.44 -3.62
C LEU A 87 13.08 -5.84 -4.21
N GLN A 88 12.12 -5.98 -5.12
CA GLN A 88 11.85 -7.25 -5.80
C GLN A 88 13.02 -7.68 -6.69
N SER A 89 13.66 -6.78 -7.43
CA SER A 89 14.83 -7.13 -8.24
C SER A 89 15.99 -7.61 -7.37
N CYS A 90 16.32 -6.88 -6.30
CA CYS A 90 17.42 -7.27 -5.40
C CYS A 90 17.13 -8.61 -4.70
N TYR A 91 15.90 -8.83 -4.22
CA TYR A 91 15.53 -10.10 -3.56
C TYR A 91 15.57 -11.31 -4.50
N ASN A 92 15.20 -11.13 -5.78
CA ASN A 92 15.19 -12.22 -6.75
C ASN A 92 16.60 -12.58 -7.25
N GLU A 93 17.53 -11.63 -7.29
CA GLU A 93 18.93 -11.85 -7.61
C GLU A 93 19.62 -12.70 -6.52
N GLU A 94 19.37 -12.42 -5.23
CA GLU A 94 19.95 -13.16 -4.10
C GLU A 94 19.53 -14.65 -4.01
N ARG A 95 18.45 -15.05 -4.69
CA ARG A 95 17.97 -16.45 -4.69
C ARG A 95 18.46 -17.28 -5.86
N GLN A 96 19.14 -16.66 -6.83
CA GLN A 96 19.69 -17.35 -8.01
C GLN A 96 21.18 -17.68 -7.86
N GLU A 97 21.81 -17.27 -6.77
CA GLU A 97 23.15 -17.69 -6.32
C GLU A 97 23.06 -18.72 -5.17
#